data_AF-A0A5S3WND7-F1
#
_entry.id   AF-A0A5S3WND7-F1
#
_cell.length_a   1.000
_cell.length_b   1.000
_cell.length_c   1.000
_cell.angle_alpha   90.00
_cell.angle_beta   90.00
_cell.angle_gamma   90.00
#
_symmetry.space_group_name_H-M   'P 1'
#
loop_
_entity.id
_entity.type
_entity.pdbx_description
1 polymer ?
#
loop_
_entity_poly.entity_id
_entity_poly.type
_entity_poly.pdbx_seq_one_letter_code
_entity_poly.pdbx_strand_id
1 'polypeptide(L)'
;NPYWQYFCGMQFFSHELPCDPSLMSRFRRRIGEQGVELMLSVTVDAGLKSNTVKASSLREVVVDSTVMEKNIAHPTDSKLLERCRKKLTMLAKEAGVRLRQSYARQGPKMAMQVGRYAHAK
;
A
#
# COMPACT_ATOMS: atom_id res chain seq x y z
N ASN A 1 2.98 2.75 21.32
CA ASN A 1 3.24 1.42 20.72
C ASN A 1 4.68 1.04 21.11
N PRO A 2 4.87 0.10 22.06
CA PRO A 2 6.20 -0.28 22.55
C PRO A 2 7.14 -0.80 21.45
N TYR A 3 6.62 -1.55 20.47
CA TYR A 3 7.42 -2.08 19.36
C TYR A 3 8.01 -0.97 18.48
N TRP A 4 7.22 0.07 18.22
CA TRP A 4 7.69 1.24 17.48
C TRP A 4 8.82 1.93 18.27
N GLN A 5 8.62 2.18 19.56
CA GLN A 5 9.62 2.87 20.39
C GLN A 5 10.94 2.10 20.45
N TYR A 6 10.89 0.77 20.55
CA TYR A 6 12.07 -0.09 20.43
C TYR A 6 12.78 0.05 19.07
N PHE A 7 12.02 0.02 17.96
CA PHE A 7 12.60 0.19 16.62
C PHE A 7 13.24 1.57 16.43
N CYS A 8 12.70 2.61 17.05
CA CYS A 8 13.29 3.94 17.08
C CYS A 8 14.49 4.06 18.04
N GLY A 9 14.94 2.97 18.66
CA GLY A 9 16.10 2.97 19.56
C GLY A 9 15.85 3.61 20.93
N MET A 10 14.59 3.76 21.34
CA MET A 10 14.28 4.32 22.66
C MET A 10 14.66 3.33 23.76
N GLN A 11 15.39 3.82 24.76
CA GLN A 11 15.85 3.00 25.89
C GLN A 11 14.78 2.83 26.99
N PHE A 12 13.84 3.76 27.08
CA PHE A 12 12.76 3.75 28.07
C PHE A 12 11.41 3.83 27.38
N PHE A 13 10.42 3.19 27.99
CA PHE A 13 9.04 3.30 27.55
C PHE A 13 8.50 4.69 27.82
N SER A 14 7.87 5.31 26.81
CA SER A 14 7.18 6.59 26.93
C SER A 14 5.72 6.44 26.51
N HIS A 15 4.83 7.24 27.10
CA HIS A 15 3.44 7.34 26.61
C HIS A 15 3.32 8.25 25.38
N GLU A 16 4.32 9.09 25.14
CA GLU A 16 4.36 9.97 23.98
C GLU A 16 4.75 9.20 22.70
N LEU A 17 4.31 9.74 21.56
CA LEU A 17 4.70 9.19 20.27
C LEU A 17 6.18 9.54 20.00
N PRO A 18 6.99 8.59 19.50
CA PRO A 18 8.39 8.83 19.19
C PRO A 18 8.59 9.88 18.08
N CYS A 19 7.57 10.09 17.26
CA CYS A 19 7.54 11.11 16.22
C CYS A 19 6.09 11.51 15.92
N ASP A 20 5.87 12.77 15.54
CA ASP A 20 4.59 13.22 15.01
C ASP A 20 4.32 12.51 13.66
N PRO A 21 3.15 11.84 13.48
CA PRO A 21 2.85 11.06 12.28
C PRO A 21 2.91 11.85 10.97
N SER A 22 2.71 13.17 11.03
CA SER A 22 2.74 14.05 9.86
C SER A 22 4.15 14.51 9.48
N LEU A 23 5.18 14.21 10.28
CA LEU A 23 6.56 14.61 10.01
C LEU A 23 7.04 14.11 8.65
N MET A 24 6.77 12.85 8.29
CA MET A 24 7.19 12.30 7.00
C MET A 24 6.48 12.96 5.82
N SER A 25 5.22 13.37 5.97
CA SER A 25 4.51 14.12 4.93
C SER A 25 5.04 15.55 4.79
N ARG A 26 5.34 16.21 5.91
CA ARG A 26 5.95 17.56 5.93
C ARG A 26 7.36 17.57 5.37
N PHE A 27 8.18 16.58 5.75
CA PHE A 27 9.54 16.41 5.26
C PHE A 27 9.57 16.20 3.74
N ARG A 28 8.78 15.24 3.22
CA ARG A 28 8.67 14.99 1.76
C ARG A 28 8.27 16.24 0.99
N ARG A 29 7.29 17.00 1.49
CA ARG A 29 6.88 18.27 0.86
C ARG A 29 8.00 19.31 0.86
N ARG A 30 8.79 19.39 1.93
CA ARG A 30 9.87 20.37 2.07
C ARG A 30 11.04 20.08 1.13
N ILE A 31 11.44 18.82 1.00
CA ILE A 31 12.56 18.44 0.12
C ILE A 31 12.16 18.40 -1.36
N GLY A 32 10.87 18.21 -1.64
CA GLY A 32 10.33 18.15 -2.99
C GLY A 32 10.89 16.98 -3.81
N GLU A 33 10.57 16.97 -5.09
CA GLU A 33 11.02 15.93 -6.03
C GLU A 33 12.55 15.88 -6.14
N GLN A 34 13.19 17.05 -6.29
CA GLN A 34 14.66 17.16 -6.39
C GLN A 34 15.37 16.59 -5.16
N GLY A 35 14.85 16.85 -3.96
CA GLY A 35 15.45 16.31 -2.73
C GLY A 35 15.26 14.80 -2.59
N VAL A 36 14.12 14.26 -3.06
CA VAL A 36 13.90 12.81 -3.10
C VAL A 36 14.84 12.14 -4.11
N GLU A 37 15.05 12.74 -5.28
CA GLU A 37 16.01 12.25 -6.28
C GLU A 37 17.44 12.25 -5.75
N LEU A 38 17.85 13.31 -5.04
CA LEU A 38 19.14 13.36 -4.36
C LEU A 38 19.27 12.28 -3.28
N MET A 39 18.23 12.05 -2.48
CA MET A 39 18.26 10.98 -1.48
C MET A 39 18.42 9.60 -2.14
N LEU A 40 17.75 9.36 -3.27
CA LEU A 40 17.88 8.11 -4.00
C LEU A 40 19.31 7.92 -4.54
N SER A 41 19.90 8.97 -5.13
CA SER A 41 21.26 8.89 -5.70
C SER A 41 22.30 8.58 -4.61
N VAL A 42 22.23 9.27 -3.46
CA VAL A 42 23.11 9.01 -2.32
C VAL A 42 22.91 7.60 -1.75
N THR A 43 21.67 7.11 -1.71
CA THR A 43 21.37 5.76 -1.23
C THR A 43 21.97 4.68 -2.15
N VAL A 44 21.87 4.87 -3.47
CA VAL A 44 22.48 3.95 -4.46
C VAL A 44 24.00 3.95 -4.33
N ASP A 45 24.61 5.14 -4.24
CA ASP A 45 26.07 5.28 -4.09
C ASP A 45 26.57 4.62 -2.79
N ALA A 46 25.88 4.84 -1.67
CA ALA A 46 26.19 4.18 -0.40
C ALA A 46 26.04 2.65 -0.48
N GLY A 47 25.00 2.16 -1.19
CA GLY A 47 24.78 0.74 -1.43
C GLY A 47 25.90 0.08 -2.24
N LEU A 48 26.43 0.76 -3.25
CA LEU A 48 27.57 0.31 -4.04
C LEU A 48 28.86 0.30 -3.20
N LYS A 49 29.16 1.40 -2.50
CA LYS A 49 30.37 1.52 -1.66
C LYS A 49 30.43 0.49 -0.53
N SER A 50 29.29 0.15 0.05
CA SER A 50 29.17 -0.86 1.10
C SER A 50 29.10 -2.30 0.57
N ASN A 51 29.10 -2.51 -0.74
CA ASN A 51 28.83 -3.81 -1.40
C ASN A 51 27.46 -4.44 -1.03
N THR A 52 26.52 -3.64 -0.50
CA THR A 52 25.14 -4.08 -0.23
C THR A 52 24.36 -4.25 -1.54
N VAL A 53 24.69 -3.46 -2.56
CA VAL A 53 24.10 -3.51 -3.90
C VAL A 53 25.18 -3.88 -4.91
N LYS A 54 24.91 -4.88 -5.76
CA LYS A 54 25.79 -5.24 -6.87
C LYS A 54 25.57 -4.27 -8.03
N ALA A 55 26.65 -3.84 -8.68
CA ALA A 55 26.55 -2.99 -9.87
C ALA A 55 25.70 -3.62 -11.00
N SER A 56 25.69 -4.96 -11.11
CA SER A 56 24.85 -5.68 -12.06
C SER A 56 23.35 -5.48 -11.83
N SER A 57 22.93 -5.24 -10.59
CA SER A 57 21.53 -5.05 -10.22
C SER A 57 20.98 -3.69 -10.67
N LEU A 58 21.84 -2.73 -11.02
CA LEU A 58 21.42 -1.41 -11.53
C LEU A 58 20.99 -1.43 -13.00
N ARG A 59 21.13 -2.57 -13.69
CA ARG A 59 20.71 -2.72 -15.09
C ARG A 59 19.20 -2.81 -15.27
N GLU A 60 18.49 -3.17 -14.22
CA GLU A 60 17.04 -3.38 -14.23
C GLU A 60 16.40 -2.62 -13.07
N VAL A 61 15.26 -2.00 -13.34
CA VAL A 61 14.49 -1.28 -12.31
C VAL A 61 13.23 -2.09 -12.03
N VAL A 62 13.13 -2.62 -10.81
CA VAL A 62 11.92 -3.27 -10.31
C VAL A 62 11.11 -2.25 -9.53
N VAL A 63 9.93 -1.89 -10.05
CA VAL A 63 9.03 -0.94 -9.39
C VAL A 63 7.87 -1.71 -8.76
N ASP A 64 7.69 -1.56 -7.46
CA ASP A 64 6.49 -2.08 -6.78
C ASP A 64 5.28 -1.19 -7.13
N SER A 65 4.25 -1.79 -7.73
CA SER A 65 3.06 -1.08 -8.21
C SER A 65 2.10 -0.64 -7.09
N THR A 66 2.45 -0.87 -5.83
CA THR A 66 1.59 -0.55 -4.68
C THR A 66 1.42 0.96 -4.46
N VAL A 67 2.31 1.79 -5.00
CA VAL A 67 2.27 3.26 -4.93
C VAL A 67 1.65 3.89 -6.18
N MET A 68 1.11 3.10 -7.12
CA MET A 68 0.31 3.69 -8.20
C MET A 68 -0.92 4.38 -7.63
N GLU A 69 -1.23 5.58 -8.13
CA GLU A 69 -2.55 6.17 -7.97
C GLU A 69 -3.57 5.22 -8.59
N LYS A 70 -4.22 4.45 -7.73
CA LYS A 70 -5.31 3.58 -8.12
C LYS A 70 -6.54 4.47 -8.16
N ASN A 71 -7.21 4.50 -9.30
CA ASN A 71 -8.53 5.12 -9.43
C ASN A 71 -9.58 4.27 -8.69
N ILE A 72 -9.48 4.27 -7.36
CA ILE A 72 -10.30 3.49 -6.43
C ILE A 72 -10.77 4.41 -5.31
N ALA A 73 -12.00 4.18 -4.83
CA ALA A 73 -12.45 4.81 -3.60
C ALA A 73 -11.66 4.28 -2.38
N HIS A 74 -11.07 5.19 -1.59
CA HIS A 74 -10.44 4.88 -0.30
C HIS A 74 -11.47 4.41 0.75
N PRO A 75 -11.12 3.55 1.72
CA PRO A 75 -9.86 2.80 1.89
C PRO A 75 -9.80 1.50 1.08
N THR A 76 -10.95 1.01 0.62
CA THR A 76 -11.06 -0.15 -0.27
C THR A 76 -12.32 0.04 -1.10
N ASP A 77 -12.20 0.02 -2.42
CA ASP A 77 -13.34 0.24 -3.32
C ASP A 77 -14.20 -1.03 -3.42
N SER A 78 -15.07 -1.19 -2.43
CA SER A 78 -16.03 -2.30 -2.37
C SER A 78 -16.96 -2.38 -3.59
N LYS A 79 -17.26 -1.23 -4.22
CA LYS A 79 -18.08 -1.19 -5.44
C LYS A 79 -17.32 -1.77 -6.62
N LEU A 80 -16.03 -1.48 -6.75
CA LEU A 80 -15.17 -2.09 -7.76
C LEU A 80 -15.04 -3.60 -7.54
N LEU A 81 -14.81 -4.05 -6.29
CA LEU A 81 -14.72 -5.47 -5.96
C LEU A 81 -16.00 -6.24 -6.33
N GLU A 82 -17.18 -5.70 -6.01
CA GLU A 82 -18.46 -6.35 -6.37
C GLU A 82 -18.70 -6.36 -7.89
N ARG A 83 -18.28 -5.30 -8.62
CA ARG A 83 -18.30 -5.29 -10.09
C ARG A 83 -17.39 -6.37 -10.67
N CYS A 84 -16.17 -6.50 -10.17
CA CYS A 84 -15.22 -7.54 -10.58
C CYS A 84 -15.80 -8.94 -10.32
N ARG A 85 -16.36 -9.19 -9.13
CA ARG A 85 -17.00 -10.47 -8.80
C ARG A 85 -18.12 -10.84 -9.79
N LYS A 86 -19.01 -9.89 -10.12
CA LYS A 86 -20.09 -10.11 -11.10
C LYS A 86 -19.53 -10.47 -12.48
N LYS A 87 -18.54 -9.72 -12.97
CA LYS A 87 -17.92 -9.97 -14.28
C LYS A 87 -17.20 -11.33 -14.33
N LEU A 88 -16.41 -11.66 -13.31
CA LEU A 88 -15.69 -12.94 -13.25
C LEU A 88 -16.66 -14.12 -13.16
N THR A 89 -17.76 -13.99 -12.41
CA THR A 89 -18.80 -15.03 -12.33
C THR A 89 -19.48 -15.24 -13.68
N MET A 90 -19.74 -14.17 -14.43
CA MET A 90 -20.31 -14.23 -15.78
C MET A 90 -19.36 -14.92 -16.76
N LEU A 91 -18.10 -14.47 -16.82
CA LEU A 91 -17.07 -15.07 -17.67
C LEU A 91 -16.82 -16.54 -17.35
N ALA A 92 -16.79 -16.92 -16.07
CA ALA A 92 -16.65 -18.31 -15.67
C ALA A 92 -17.82 -19.17 -16.17
N LYS A 93 -19.05 -18.64 -16.13
CA LYS A 93 -20.23 -19.34 -16.67
C LYS A 93 -20.13 -19.50 -18.19
N GLU A 94 -19.74 -18.46 -18.92
CA GLU A 94 -19.54 -18.49 -20.37
C GLU A 94 -18.45 -19.49 -20.77
N ALA A 95 -17.38 -19.57 -20.00
CA ALA A 95 -16.27 -20.51 -20.21
C ALA A 95 -16.54 -21.93 -19.67
N GLY A 96 -17.73 -22.20 -19.11
CA GLY A 96 -18.07 -23.51 -18.53
C GLY A 96 -17.28 -23.88 -17.27
N VAL A 97 -16.60 -22.91 -16.64
CA VAL A 97 -15.80 -23.12 -15.42
C VAL A 97 -16.72 -23.20 -14.21
N ARG A 98 -16.74 -24.35 -13.54
CA ARG A 98 -17.52 -24.54 -12.31
C ARG A 98 -16.82 -23.86 -11.12
N LEU A 99 -17.40 -22.77 -10.64
CA LEU A 99 -16.95 -22.10 -9.43
C LEU A 99 -17.42 -22.87 -8.19
N ARG A 100 -16.50 -23.20 -7.27
CA ARG A 100 -16.84 -23.75 -5.94
C ARG A 100 -17.76 -22.81 -5.16
N GLN A 101 -17.54 -21.49 -5.29
CA GLN A 101 -18.32 -20.46 -4.61
C GLN A 101 -18.29 -19.15 -5.41
N SER A 102 -19.46 -18.61 -5.74
CA SER A 102 -19.60 -17.39 -6.55
C SER A 102 -19.84 -16.12 -5.72
N TYR A 103 -20.13 -16.28 -4.42
CA TYR A 103 -20.55 -15.22 -3.50
C TYR A 103 -21.72 -14.36 -4.01
N ALA A 104 -22.52 -14.84 -4.97
CA ALA A 104 -23.60 -14.06 -5.59
C ALA A 104 -24.64 -13.56 -4.59
N ARG A 105 -24.88 -14.31 -3.50
CA ARG A 105 -25.79 -13.93 -2.42
C ARG A 105 -25.13 -13.02 -1.36
N GLN A 106 -23.86 -13.27 -1.03
CA GLN A 106 -23.16 -12.58 0.06
C GLN A 106 -22.60 -11.21 -0.38
N GLY A 107 -22.08 -11.12 -1.61
CA GLY A 107 -21.39 -9.94 -2.16
C GLY A 107 -22.22 -8.65 -2.06
N PRO A 108 -23.49 -8.62 -2.53
CA PRO A 108 -24.33 -7.44 -2.43
C PRO A 108 -24.54 -6.94 -0.99
N LYS A 109 -24.72 -7.86 -0.04
CA LYS A 109 -24.91 -7.53 1.38
C LYS A 109 -23.63 -6.93 1.98
N MET A 110 -22.47 -7.52 1.69
CA MET A 110 -21.18 -7.03 2.18
C MET A 110 -20.84 -5.65 1.60
N ALA A 111 -21.06 -5.43 0.29
CA ALA A 111 -20.85 -4.14 -0.34
C ALA A 111 -21.71 -3.03 0.31
N MET A 112 -22.97 -3.34 0.63
CA MET A 112 -23.85 -2.41 1.35
C MET A 112 -23.34 -2.12 2.77
N GLN A 113 -22.90 -3.15 3.51
CA GLN A 113 -22.36 -2.98 4.87
C GLN A 113 -21.12 -2.08 4.87
N VAL A 114 -20.16 -2.31 3.97
CA VAL A 114 -18.97 -1.45 3.85
C VAL A 114 -19.35 -0.01 3.54
N GLY A 115 -20.32 0.21 2.65
CA GLY A 115 -20.83 1.55 2.36
C GLY A 115 -21.42 2.26 3.58
N ARG A 116 -22.03 1.53 4.52
CA ARG A 116 -22.55 2.10 5.78
C ARG A 116 -21.44 2.45 6.76
N TYR A 117 -20.43 1.58 6.90
CA TYR A 117 -19.30 1.82 7.80
C TYR A 117 -18.42 3.00 7.37
N ALA A 118 -18.36 3.32 6.07
CA ALA A 118 -17.67 4.51 5.58
C ALA A 118 -18.23 5.83 6.16
N HIS A 119 -19.47 5.81 6.69
CA HIS A 119 -20.15 6.95 7.30
C HIS A 119 -20.28 6.84 8.83
N ALA A 120 -19.82 5.75 9.44
CA ALA A 120 -19.82 5.60 10.89
C ALA A 120 -18.68 6.45 11.50
N LYS A 121 -19.05 7.37 12.39
CA LYS A 121 -18.12 8.13 13.24
C LYS A 121 -17.89 7.39 14.56
#